data_AF-A0A0L8FN29-F1
#
_entry.id   AF-A0A0L8FN29-F1
#
_cell.length_a   1.000
_cell.length_b   1.000
_cell.length_c   1.000
_cell.angle_alpha   90.00
_cell.angle_beta   90.00
_cell.angle_gamma   90.00
#
_symmetry.space_group_name_H-M   'P 1'
#
loop_
_entity.id
_entity.type
_entity.pdbx_description
1 polymer ?
#
loop_
_entity_poly.entity_id
_entity_poly.type
_entity_poly.pdbx_seq_one_letter_code
_entity_poly.pdbx_strand_id
1 'polypeptide(L)'
;MKPLTCNSSTFQSREPVTKQLVLFADSRQISSAQEILSNLRSRFNVDVVFTKLSGSDFLVSLRTGVERIYMSEFSNFSNTRKITERLQLLIDLHDRPCLIVEKNPVKKGLASTKTPFYQTKYLEKLLSRLSLSPIKLLFSDSKGKNNLP
;
A
#
# COMPACT_ATOMS: atom_id res chain seq x y z
N MET A 1 -39.86 -22.28 32.39
CA MET A 1 -38.58 -21.78 31.81
C MET A 1 -37.72 -23.00 31.52
N LYS A 2 -37.45 -23.30 30.24
CA LYS A 2 -36.60 -24.44 29.84
C LYS A 2 -35.15 -23.94 29.67
N PRO A 3 -34.13 -24.65 30.17
CA PRO A 3 -32.74 -24.26 29.97
C PRO A 3 -32.35 -24.42 28.50
N LEU A 4 -31.63 -23.44 27.95
CA LEU A 4 -31.00 -23.54 26.64
C LEU A 4 -29.78 -24.44 26.77
N THR A 5 -29.84 -25.61 26.13
CA THR A 5 -28.71 -26.53 26.00
C THR A 5 -27.67 -25.93 25.05
N CYS A 6 -26.42 -25.85 25.51
CA CYS A 6 -25.29 -25.47 24.66
C CYS A 6 -25.00 -26.59 23.66
N ASN A 7 -25.18 -26.30 22.37
CA ASN A 7 -24.79 -27.22 21.32
C ASN A 7 -23.27 -27.15 21.16
N SER A 8 -22.59 -28.19 21.60
CA SER A 8 -21.19 -28.45 21.30
C SER A 8 -21.04 -28.69 19.80
N SER A 9 -20.84 -27.62 19.03
CA SER A 9 -20.46 -27.72 17.63
C SER A 9 -19.04 -28.29 17.56
N THR A 10 -19.00 -29.55 17.12
CA THR A 10 -17.87 -30.31 16.62
C THR A 10 -16.75 -29.40 16.12
N PHE A 11 -15.60 -29.42 16.79
CA PHE A 11 -14.34 -28.96 16.20
C PHE A 11 -14.01 -29.88 15.02
N GLN A 12 -14.60 -29.60 13.87
CA GLN A 12 -14.15 -30.17 12.61
C GLN A 12 -12.72 -29.66 12.40
N SER A 13 -11.77 -30.59 12.33
CA SER A 13 -10.41 -30.35 11.89
C SER A 13 -10.45 -29.58 10.58
N ARG A 14 -10.09 -28.29 10.62
CA ARG A 14 -9.93 -27.49 9.41
C ARG A 14 -8.81 -28.15 8.60
N GLU A 15 -9.18 -28.80 7.50
CA GLU A 15 -8.31 -29.00 6.34
C GLU A 15 -7.52 -27.71 6.10
N PRO A 16 -6.24 -27.76 5.66
CA PRO A 16 -5.48 -26.55 5.38
C PRO A 16 -6.13 -25.86 4.18
N VAL A 17 -7.10 -24.98 4.46
CA VAL A 17 -7.59 -24.00 3.49
C VAL A 17 -6.35 -23.23 3.10
N THR A 18 -5.84 -23.46 1.90
CA THR A 18 -4.80 -22.64 1.30
C THR A 18 -5.35 -21.22 1.28
N LYS A 19 -4.98 -20.45 2.29
CA LYS A 19 -5.67 -19.21 2.64
C LYS A 19 -5.31 -18.20 1.56
N GLN A 20 -6.17 -18.08 0.57
CA GLN A 20 -5.98 -17.13 -0.52
C GLN A 20 -5.92 -15.72 0.07
N LEU A 21 -4.85 -15.00 -0.26
CA LEU A 21 -4.68 -13.62 0.18
C LEU A 21 -5.64 -12.74 -0.62
N VAL A 22 -6.32 -11.81 0.05
CA VAL A 22 -7.25 -10.86 -0.58
C VAL A 22 -6.73 -9.46 -0.37
N LEU A 23 -6.66 -8.68 -1.44
CA LEU A 23 -6.31 -7.27 -1.45
C LEU A 23 -7.51 -6.45 -1.91
N PHE A 24 -7.89 -5.44 -1.14
CA PHE A 24 -8.83 -4.43 -1.63
C PHE A 24 -8.04 -3.30 -2.26
N ALA A 25 -8.34 -2.99 -3.51
CA ALA A 25 -7.72 -1.88 -4.23
C ALA A 25 -8.78 -0.81 -4.53
N ASP A 26 -8.40 0.45 -4.33
CA ASP A 26 -9.23 1.56 -4.79
C ASP A 26 -9.38 1.49 -6.31
N SER A 27 -10.58 1.78 -6.81
CA SER A 27 -10.86 1.85 -8.26
C SER A 27 -9.89 2.75 -9.04
N ARG A 28 -9.32 3.79 -8.42
CA ARG A 28 -8.29 4.67 -9.01
C ARG A 28 -7.02 3.90 -9.37
N GLN A 29 -6.72 2.81 -8.66
CA GLN A 29 -5.51 2.00 -8.84
C GLN A 29 -5.59 1.01 -10.00
N ILE A 30 -6.75 0.83 -10.63
CA ILE A 30 -6.91 -0.04 -11.81
C ILE A 30 -5.90 0.34 -12.91
N SER A 31 -5.79 1.64 -13.20
CA SER A 31 -4.88 2.14 -14.25
C SER A 31 -3.50 2.51 -13.71
N SER A 32 -3.40 3.11 -12.52
CA SER A 32 -2.11 3.62 -11.99
C SER A 32 -1.21 2.55 -11.39
N ALA A 33 -1.74 1.38 -11.04
CA ALA A 33 -0.99 0.27 -10.42
C ALA A 33 -1.14 -1.05 -11.19
N GLN A 34 -1.45 -1.00 -12.49
CA GLN A 34 -1.73 -2.18 -13.30
C GLN A 34 -0.62 -3.25 -13.22
N GLU A 35 0.65 -2.85 -13.31
CA GLU A 35 1.79 -3.78 -13.22
C GLU A 35 1.88 -4.47 -11.84
N ILE A 36 1.67 -3.72 -10.75
CA ILE A 36 1.69 -4.24 -9.38
C ILE A 36 0.56 -5.23 -9.19
N LEU A 37 -0.66 -4.85 -9.55
CA LEU A 37 -1.85 -5.68 -9.43
C LEU A 37 -1.75 -6.95 -10.27
N SER A 38 -1.15 -6.87 -11.46
CA SER A 38 -0.94 -8.02 -12.34
C SER A 38 0.10 -8.99 -11.75
N ASN A 39 1.19 -8.48 -11.18
CA ASN A 39 2.19 -9.29 -10.48
C ASN A 39 1.62 -9.96 -9.23
N LEU A 40 0.80 -9.26 -8.44
CA LEU A 40 0.15 -9.82 -7.26
C LEU A 40 -0.77 -11.00 -7.59
N ARG A 41 -1.56 -10.87 -8.66
CA ARG A 41 -2.43 -11.96 -9.15
C ARG A 41 -1.60 -13.13 -9.69
N SER A 42 -0.67 -12.85 -10.60
CA SER A 42 0.04 -13.91 -11.35
C SER A 42 1.10 -14.64 -10.54
N ARG A 43 1.83 -13.95 -9.66
CA ARG A 43 2.98 -14.54 -8.94
C ARG A 43 2.67 -14.93 -7.50
N PHE A 44 1.77 -14.18 -6.86
CA PHE A 44 1.49 -14.33 -5.43
C PHE A 44 0.10 -14.90 -5.16
N ASN A 45 -0.67 -15.21 -6.21
CA ASN A 45 -2.03 -15.75 -6.13
C ASN A 45 -2.95 -14.93 -5.19
N VAL A 46 -2.80 -13.60 -5.24
CA VAL A 46 -3.62 -12.67 -4.47
C VAL A 46 -4.89 -12.38 -5.24
N ASP A 47 -6.04 -12.61 -4.62
CA ASP A 47 -7.32 -12.13 -5.13
C ASP A 47 -7.42 -10.61 -4.89
N VAL A 48 -7.80 -9.86 -5.91
CA VAL A 48 -7.82 -8.40 -5.85
C VAL A 48 -9.23 -7.93 -6.12
N VAL A 49 -9.85 -7.39 -5.08
CA VAL A 49 -11.20 -6.84 -5.10
C VAL A 49 -11.13 -5.33 -5.28
N PHE A 50 -11.77 -4.81 -6.32
CA PHE A 50 -11.86 -3.38 -6.55
C PHE A 50 -13.05 -2.78 -5.83
N THR A 51 -12.81 -1.69 -5.10
CA THR A 51 -13.86 -0.95 -4.40
C THR A 51 -13.52 0.54 -4.35
N LYS A 52 -14.44 1.39 -3.91
CA LYS A 52 -14.14 2.79 -3.61
C LYS A 52 -13.67 2.86 -2.16
N LEU A 53 -12.41 3.24 -1.93
CA LEU A 53 -11.85 3.39 -0.59
C LEU A 53 -11.85 4.87 -0.19
N SER A 54 -12.07 5.13 1.10
CA SER A 54 -12.26 6.48 1.64
C SER A 54 -10.96 7.16 2.07
N GLY A 55 -9.83 6.96 1.38
CA GLY A 55 -8.57 7.65 1.73
C GLY A 55 -7.30 6.78 1.76
N SER A 56 -7.35 5.59 1.17
CA SER A 56 -6.19 4.72 0.97
C SER A 56 -6.24 4.10 -0.42
N ASP A 57 -5.10 3.86 -1.03
CA ASP A 57 -5.01 3.19 -2.33
C ASP A 57 -5.25 1.67 -2.23
N PHE A 58 -4.80 1.05 -1.15
CA PHE A 58 -4.99 -0.38 -0.91
C PHE A 58 -5.36 -0.65 0.55
N LEU A 59 -6.09 -1.74 0.79
CA LEU A 59 -6.34 -2.29 2.10
C LEU A 59 -5.89 -3.75 2.11
N VAL A 60 -4.82 -4.00 2.88
CA VAL A 60 -4.09 -5.29 2.94
C VAL A 60 -4.60 -6.14 4.11
N SER A 61 -5.20 -5.50 5.10
CA SER A 61 -5.91 -6.16 6.20
C SER A 61 -7.03 -5.25 6.67
N LEU A 62 -7.96 -5.77 7.47
CA LEU A 62 -9.05 -4.98 8.08
C LEU A 62 -8.58 -3.76 8.88
N ARG A 63 -7.29 -3.72 9.27
CA ARG A 63 -6.69 -2.67 10.09
C ARG A 63 -5.58 -1.91 9.37
N THR A 64 -5.28 -2.24 8.11
CA THR A 64 -4.09 -1.74 7.40
C THR A 64 -4.46 -1.14 6.05
N GLY A 65 -4.53 0.19 6.04
CA GLY A 65 -4.58 1.00 4.84
C GLY A 65 -3.17 1.35 4.35
N VAL A 66 -2.99 1.28 3.05
CA VAL A 66 -1.75 1.60 2.37
C VAL A 66 -2.01 2.74 1.40
N GLU A 67 -1.25 3.81 1.54
CA GLU A 67 -1.18 4.90 0.57
C GLU A 67 0.06 4.74 -0.29
N ARG A 68 -0.07 4.93 -1.60
CA ARG A 68 1.03 4.83 -2.55
C ARG A 68 1.26 6.20 -3.19
N ILE A 69 2.50 6.68 -3.11
CA ILE A 69 2.91 7.94 -3.72
C ILE A 69 4.19 7.76 -4.49
N TYR A 70 4.36 8.53 -5.57
CA TYR A 70 5.61 8.49 -6.33
C TYR A 70 6.68 9.38 -5.69
N MET A 71 7.95 9.00 -5.87
CA MET A 71 9.10 9.76 -5.35
C MET A 71 9.13 11.20 -5.84
N SER A 72 8.66 11.46 -7.07
CA SER A 72 8.58 12.83 -7.62
C SER A 72 7.53 13.68 -6.90
N GLU A 73 6.43 13.06 -6.48
CA GLU A 73 5.38 13.71 -5.70
C GLU A 73 5.86 13.94 -4.26
N PHE A 74 6.45 12.91 -3.64
CA PHE A 74 6.94 12.94 -2.26
C PHE A 74 8.01 14.01 -2.03
N SER A 75 8.95 14.15 -2.98
CA SER A 75 10.06 15.11 -2.87
C SER A 75 9.69 16.54 -3.26
N ASN A 76 8.51 16.78 -3.85
CA ASN A 76 8.09 18.10 -4.28
C ASN A 76 7.43 18.89 -3.14
N PHE A 77 8.09 19.97 -2.71
CA PHE A 77 7.59 20.85 -1.65
C PHE A 77 6.21 21.47 -1.96
N SER A 78 5.89 21.70 -3.23
CA SER A 78 4.62 22.29 -3.65
C SER A 78 3.40 21.41 -3.26
N ASN A 79 3.62 20.10 -3.09
CA ASN A 79 2.58 19.14 -2.74
C ASN A 79 2.49 18.85 -1.23
N THR A 80 3.33 19.49 -0.41
CA THR A 80 3.40 19.30 1.05
C THR A 80 2.06 19.23 1.74
N ARG A 81 1.20 20.23 1.47
CA ARG A 81 -0.11 20.34 2.11
C ARG A 81 -1.00 19.16 1.76
N LYS A 82 -1.10 18.84 0.46
CA LYS A 82 -1.90 17.71 -0.05
C LYS A 82 -1.42 16.37 0.53
N ILE A 83 -0.10 16.17 0.61
CA ILE A 83 0.49 14.96 1.19
C ILE A 83 0.15 14.87 2.68
N THR A 84 0.29 15.98 3.42
CA THR A 84 0.00 16.01 4.85
C THR A 84 -1.49 15.70 5.12
N GLU A 85 -2.40 16.27 4.33
CA GLU A 85 -3.84 16.03 4.44
C GLU A 85 -4.19 14.55 4.13
N ARG A 86 -3.61 13.97 3.08
CA ARG A 86 -3.78 12.54 2.75
C ARG A 86 -3.27 11.62 3.86
N LEU A 87 -2.10 11.94 4.42
CA LEU A 87 -1.51 11.14 5.50
C LEU A 87 -2.28 11.26 6.81
N GLN A 88 -2.82 12.44 7.12
CA GLN A 88 -3.68 12.61 8.28
C GLN A 88 -4.95 11.76 8.13
N LEU A 89 -5.60 11.84 6.97
CA LEU A 89 -6.77 11.00 6.68
C LEU A 89 -6.44 9.50 6.78
N LEU A 90 -5.27 9.08 6.31
CA LEU A 90 -4.82 7.70 6.43
C LEU A 90 -4.67 7.26 7.90
N ILE A 91 -4.10 8.14 8.76
CA ILE A 91 -3.98 7.88 10.20
C ILE A 91 -5.35 7.78 10.86
N ASP A 92 -6.27 8.68 10.50
CA ASP A 92 -7.59 8.75 11.13
C ASP A 92 -8.47 7.53 10.78
N LEU A 93 -8.25 6.92 9.62
CA LEU A 93 -9.07 5.81 9.13
C LEU A 93 -8.52 4.41 9.43
N HIS A 94 -7.21 4.29 9.69
CA HIS A 94 -6.55 2.98 9.78
C HIS A 94 -5.71 2.88 11.05
N ASP A 95 -5.92 1.80 11.81
CA ASP A 95 -5.12 1.52 13.00
C ASP A 95 -3.62 1.31 12.69
N ARG A 96 -3.30 0.81 11.50
CA ARG A 96 -1.94 0.54 11.03
C ARG A 96 -1.72 1.19 9.67
N PRO A 97 -1.54 2.51 9.60
CA PRO A 97 -1.34 3.22 8.35
C PRO A 97 0.05 2.93 7.77
N CYS A 98 0.12 2.77 6.46
CA CYS A 98 1.37 2.50 5.74
C CYS A 98 1.50 3.42 4.53
N LEU A 99 2.67 4.04 4.36
CA LEU A 99 3.00 4.85 3.21
C LEU A 99 4.08 4.13 2.38
N ILE A 100 3.77 3.85 1.12
CA ILE A 100 4.74 3.33 0.15
C ILE A 100 5.16 4.47 -0.78
N VAL A 101 6.44 4.84 -0.71
CA VAL A 101 7.05 5.77 -1.66
C VAL A 101 7.67 4.96 -2.79
N GLU A 102 7.04 5.01 -3.94
CA GLU A 102 7.47 4.28 -5.13
C GLU A 102 8.34 5.14 -6.04
N LYS A 103 9.41 4.56 -6.54
CA LYS A 103 10.20 5.18 -7.60
C LYS A 103 9.36 5.42 -8.86
N ASN A 104 9.51 6.59 -9.47
CA ASN A 104 8.80 6.91 -10.71
C ASN A 104 9.12 5.88 -11.81
N PRO A 105 8.13 5.47 -12.62
CA PRO A 105 8.38 4.61 -13.75
C PRO A 105 9.28 5.32 -14.77
N VAL A 106 10.29 4.62 -15.27
CA VAL A 106 11.15 5.12 -16.34
C VAL A 106 10.40 4.94 -17.66
N LYS A 107 10.17 6.04 -18.40
CA LYS A 107 9.60 5.95 -19.75
C LYS A 107 10.54 5.13 -20.64
N LYS A 108 10.05 4.02 -21.22
CA LYS A 108 10.80 3.23 -22.21
C LYS A 108 11.23 4.15 -23.36
N GLY A 109 12.52 4.17 -23.69
CA GLY A 109 13.07 4.90 -24.83
C GLY A 109 13.72 6.25 -24.51
N LEU A 110 13.50 6.81 -23.32
CA LEU A 110 14.31 7.92 -22.82
C LEU A 110 15.37 7.32 -21.90
N ALA A 111 16.65 7.56 -22.19
CA ALA A 111 17.71 7.28 -21.24
C ALA A 111 17.24 7.84 -19.89
N SER A 112 17.24 7.00 -18.85
CA SER A 112 16.98 7.46 -17.50
C SER A 112 18.07 8.46 -17.17
N THR A 113 17.87 9.74 -17.51
CA THR A 113 18.59 10.84 -16.90
C THR A 113 18.28 10.64 -15.44
N LYS A 114 19.24 10.04 -14.73
CA LYS A 114 19.24 9.92 -13.28
C LYS A 114 19.20 11.37 -12.84
N THR A 115 18.01 11.95 -12.72
CA THR A 115 17.87 13.24 -12.06
C THR A 115 18.41 12.97 -10.67
N PRO A 116 19.56 13.57 -10.33
CA PRO A 116 20.18 13.32 -9.05
C PRO A 116 19.14 13.60 -7.97
N PHE A 117 18.93 12.60 -7.12
CA PHE A 117 18.08 12.75 -5.97
C PHE A 117 18.80 13.69 -5.00
N TYR A 118 18.39 14.96 -5.00
CA TYR A 118 18.92 15.91 -4.05
C TYR A 118 18.13 15.77 -2.75
N GLN A 119 18.82 15.40 -1.67
CA GLN A 119 18.28 15.55 -0.33
C GLN A 119 18.01 17.04 -0.11
N THR A 120 16.75 17.39 0.06
CA THR A 120 16.33 18.74 0.38
C THR A 120 16.03 18.83 1.87
N LYS A 121 16.23 20.01 2.47
CA LYS A 121 15.80 20.28 3.85
C LYS A 121 14.31 19.97 4.07
N TYR A 122 13.51 20.14 3.02
CA TYR A 122 12.11 19.74 3.03
C TYR A 122 11.95 18.24 3.26
N LEU A 123 12.61 17.41 2.46
CA LEU A 123 12.53 15.96 2.57
C LEU A 123 13.00 15.48 3.95
N GLU A 124 14.10 16.02 4.47
CA GLU A 124 14.60 15.71 5.82
C GLU A 124 13.54 16.02 6.89
N LYS A 125 12.90 17.19 6.80
CA LYS A 125 11.82 17.59 7.72
C LYS A 125 10.58 16.70 7.58
N LEU A 126 10.27 16.24 6.37
CA LEU A 126 9.15 15.32 6.15
C LEU A 126 9.45 13.94 6.75
N LEU A 127 10.66 13.42 6.54
CA LEU A 127 11.11 12.15 7.09
C LEU A 127 11.15 12.17 8.62
N SER A 128 11.63 13.26 9.22
CA SER A 128 11.63 13.40 10.68
C SER A 128 10.23 13.45 11.28
N ARG A 129 9.27 14.08 10.59
CA ARG A 129 7.86 14.04 10.99
C ARG A 129 7.26 12.64 10.84
N LEU A 130 7.57 11.95 9.74
CA LEU A 130 7.09 10.59 9.50
C LEU A 130 7.67 9.59 10.51
N SER A 131 8.93 9.73 10.91
CA SER A 131 9.54 8.84 11.91
C SER A 131 8.93 8.97 13.30
N LEU A 132 8.31 10.11 13.60
CA LEU A 132 7.57 10.34 14.85
C LEU A 132 6.07 10.01 14.73
N SER A 133 5.61 9.67 13.53
CA SER A 133 4.21 9.34 13.26
C SER A 133 3.97 7.83 13.37
N PRO A 134 2.70 7.37 13.53
CA PRO A 134 2.38 5.93 13.51
C PRO A 134 2.48 5.30 12.11
N ILE A 135 2.81 6.08 11.07
CA ILE A 135 2.85 5.62 9.69
C ILE A 135 4.10 4.78 9.46
N LYS A 136 3.89 3.56 8.97
CA LYS A 136 4.99 2.73 8.46
C LYS A 136 5.42 3.23 7.09
N LEU A 137 6.61 3.82 7.00
CA LEU A 137 7.20 4.27 5.75
C LEU A 137 7.97 3.14 5.06
N LEU A 138 7.65 2.86 3.81
CA LEU A 138 8.34 1.90 2.96
C LEU A 138 8.77 2.56 1.65
N PHE A 139 9.93 2.16 1.14
CA PHE A 139 10.41 2.57 -0.17
C PHE A 139 10.33 1.38 -1.13
N SER A 140 9.80 1.62 -2.33
CA SER A 140 9.71 0.61 -3.37
C SER A 140 10.42 1.09 -4.63
N ASP A 141 11.34 0.28 -5.12
CA ASP A 141 11.85 0.43 -6.47
C ASP A 141 10.97 -0.39 -7.41
N SER A 142 10.37 0.26 -8.41
CA SER A 142 9.62 -0.40 -9.49
C SER A 142 10.59 -1.11 -10.44
N LYS A 143 11.32 -2.11 -9.95
CA LYS A 143 12.02 -3.07 -10.78
C LYS A 143 11.20 -4.35 -10.80
N GLY A 144 10.08 -4.29 -11.51
CA GLY A 144 9.41 -5.48 -12.05
C GLY A 144 10.30 -6.16 -13.11
N LYS A 145 11.48 -6.63 -12.71
CA LYS A 145 12.29 -7.58 -13.49
C LYS A 145 12.86 -8.62 -12.54
N ASN A 146 12.50 -9.86 -12.84
CA ASN A 146 13.13 -11.06 -12.31
C ASN A 146 14.64 -10.93 -12.49
N ASN A 147 15.35 -10.72 -11.39
CA ASN A 147 16.70 -11.21 -11.22
C ASN A 147 16.62 -12.17 -10.03
N LEU A 148 16.13 -13.38 -10.27
CA LEU A 148 16.66 -14.56 -9.60
C LEU A 148 17.37 -15.38 -10.69
N PRO A 149 18.52 -16.00 -10.37
CA PRO A 149 19.38 -16.70 -11.31
C PRO A 149 18.70 -17.88 -12.00
#